data_AF-H9V1N1-F1
#
_entry.id   AF-H9V1N1-F1
#
_cell.length_a   1.000
_cell.length_b   1.000
_cell.length_c   1.000
_cell.angle_alpha   90.00
_cell.angle_beta   90.00
_cell.angle_gamma   90.00
#
_symmetry.space_group_name_H-M   'P 1'
#
loop_
_entity.id
_entity.type
_entity.pdbx_description
1 polymer ?
#
loop_
_entity_poly.entity_id
_entity_poly.type
_entity_poly.pdbx_seq_one_letter_code
_entity_poly.pdbx_strand_id
1 'polypeptide(L)' 'LRNYNSVTTLNEFTESARTWTVVLESYVVDIPEGNTKEDTCMFADTVVRCNLQSLAQVSEHLQRDRERHGPLPALPRR' A
#
# COMPACT_ATOMS: atom_id res chain seq x y z
N LEU A 1 6.83 -12.88 11.91
CA LEU A 1 6.21 -13.57 10.75
C LEU A 1 7.32 -14.38 10.07
N ARG A 2 7.32 -15.71 10.22
CA ARG A 2 8.34 -16.56 9.56
C ARG A 2 7.97 -16.76 8.10
N ASN A 3 8.97 -16.72 7.21
CA ASN A 3 8.81 -16.87 5.76
C ASN A 3 7.70 -15.97 5.17
N TYR A 4 7.56 -14.76 5.72
CA TYR A 4 6.67 -13.76 5.14
C TYR A 4 7.26 -13.26 3.82
N ASN A 5 6.48 -13.37 2.76
CA ASN A 5 6.80 -12.82 1.45
C ASN A 5 5.57 -12.07 0.95
N SER A 6 5.74 -10.83 0.50
CA SER A 6 4.66 -10.05 -0.05
C SER A 6 5.00 -9.40 -1.38
N VAL A 7 3.96 -9.18 -2.18
CA VAL A 7 4.02 -8.53 -3.48
C VAL A 7 2.96 -7.44 -3.51
N THR A 8 3.42 -6.20 -3.63
CA THR A 8 2.59 -5.01 -3.85
C THR A 8 2.56 -4.68 -5.33
N THR A 9 1.36 -4.64 -5.92
CA THR A 9 1.16 -4.21 -7.31
C THR A 9 0.35 -2.92 -7.34
N LEU A 10 0.84 -1.93 -8.08
CA LEU A 10 0.15 -0.66 -8.29
C LEU A 10 -0.38 -0.62 -9.72
N ASN A 11 -1.65 -0.28 -9.87
CA ASN A 11 -2.31 -0.17 -11.17
C ASN A 11 -2.94 1.23 -11.29
N GLU A 12 -2.51 1.98 -12.30
CA GLU A 12 -3.09 3.29 -12.62
C GLU A 12 -4.33 3.12 -13.51
N PHE A 13 -5.38 3.85 -13.19
CA PHE A 13 -6.61 3.92 -13.97
C PHE A 13 -6.92 5.39 -14.25
N THR A 14 -7.33 5.67 -15.49
CA THR A 14 -7.72 7.02 -15.91
C THR A 14 -9.06 6.96 -16.63
N GLU A 15 -10.03 7.73 -16.15
CA GLU A 15 -11.36 7.85 -16.76
C GLU A 15 -11.84 9.30 -16.68
N SER A 16 -12.31 9.86 -17.80
CA SER A 16 -12.98 11.18 -17.88
C SER A 16 -12.29 12.29 -17.07
N ALA A 17 -10.97 12.40 -17.22
CA ALA A 17 -10.07 13.36 -16.54
C ALA A 17 -9.79 13.12 -15.04
N ARG A 18 -10.21 11.97 -14.49
CA ARG A 18 -9.80 11.53 -13.16
C ARG A 18 -8.82 10.37 -13.27
N THR A 19 -7.69 10.48 -12.56
CA THR A 19 -6.72 9.40 -12.41
C THR A 19 -6.77 8.90 -10.97
N TRP A 20 -6.77 7.59 -10.78
CA TRP A 20 -6.62 6.96 -9.48
C TRP A 20 -5.71 5.74 -9.58
N THR A 21 -5.22 5.29 -8.43
CA THR A 21 -4.37 4.10 -8.33
C THR A 21 -5.08 3.06 -7.49
N VAL A 22 -5.11 1.82 -7.99
CA VAL A 22 -5.50 0.65 -7.20
C VAL A 22 -4.23 -0.05 -6.76
N VAL A 23 -4.10 -0.26 -5.45
CA VAL A 23 -3.00 -1.01 -4.86
C VAL A 23 -3.51 -2.38 -4.44
N LEU A 24 -2.84 -3.42 -4.91
CA LEU A 24 -3.10 -4.81 -4.53
C LEU A 24 -1.90 -5.31 -3.74
N GLU A 25 -2.13 -5.74 -2.50
CA GLU A 25 -1.14 -6.44 -1.69
C GLU A 25 -1.51 -7.92 -1.62
N SER A 26 -0.55 -8.77 -1.95
CA SER A 26 -0.65 -10.22 -1.73
C SER A 26 0.49 -10.68 -0.84
N TYR A 27 0.25 -11.69 -0.02
CA TYR A 27 1.28 -12.22 0.85
C TYR A 27 1.15 -13.73 1.04
N VAL A 28 2.28 -14.35 1.40
CA VAL A 28 2.37 -15.72 1.90
C VAL A 28 3.09 -15.65 3.23
N VAL A 29 2.64 -16.44 4.20
CA VAL A 29 3.24 -16.52 5.53
C VAL A 29 3.05 -17.91 6.12
N ASP A 30 4.05 -18.39 6.85
CA ASP A 30 3.92 -19.63 7.59
C ASP A 30 3.04 -19.44 8.82
N ILE A 31 2.27 -20.48 9.15
CA ILE A 31 1.53 -20.56 10.40
C ILE A 31 2.51 -21.02 11.50
N PRO A 32 2.79 -20.20 12.52
CA PRO A 32 3.65 -20.60 13.62
C PRO A 32 3.05 -21.77 14.39
N GLU A 33 3.89 -22.62 14.98
CA GLU A 33 3.42 -23.69 15.87
C GLU A 33 2.54 -23.13 16.99
N GLY A 34 1.45 -23.83 17.29
CA GLY A 34 0.48 -23.41 18.30
C GLY A 34 -0.49 -22.30 17.86
N ASN A 35 -0.40 -21.79 16.63
CA ASN A 35 -1.37 -20.84 16.08
C ASN A 35 -2.30 -21.52 15.08
N THR A 36 -3.55 -21.05 15.01
CA THR A 36 -4.46 -21.46 13.94
C THR A 36 -4.16 -20.66 12.67
N LYS A 37 -4.60 -21.22 11.52
CA LYS A 37 -4.59 -20.51 10.25
C LYS A 37 -5.38 -19.20 10.35
N GLU A 38 -6.56 -19.27 10.95
CA GLU A 38 -7.48 -18.13 11.09
C GLU A 38 -6.81 -16.98 11.85
N ASP A 39 -6.19 -17.26 13.00
CA ASP A 39 -5.51 -16.24 13.82
C ASP A 39 -4.34 -15.61 13.09
N THR A 40 -3.54 -16.45 12.40
CA THR A 40 -2.37 -15.98 11.64
C THR A 40 -2.80 -15.10 10.46
N CYS A 41 -3.83 -15.52 9.72
CA CYS A 41 -4.39 -14.76 8.61
C CYS A 41 -5.03 -13.46 9.09
N MET A 42 -5.85 -13.50 10.14
CA MET A 42 -6.50 -12.32 10.70
C MET A 42 -5.48 -11.26 11.15
N PHE A 43 -4.38 -11.69 11.80
CA PHE A 43 -3.31 -10.78 12.18
C PHE A 43 -2.65 -10.14 10.94
N ALA A 44 -2.24 -10.96 9.97
CA ALA A 44 -1.59 -10.47 8.76
C ALA A 44 -2.51 -9.55 7.93
N ASP A 45 -3.77 -9.92 7.75
CA ASP A 45 -4.80 -9.13 7.06
C ASP A 45 -5.00 -7.77 7.72
N THR A 46 -5.04 -7.74 9.06
CA THR A 46 -5.20 -6.49 9.81
C THR A 46 -4.02 -5.57 9.55
N VAL A 47 -2.79 -6.08 9.63
CA VAL A 47 -1.59 -5.29 9.37
C VAL A 47 -1.55 -4.79 7.94
N VAL A 48 -1.79 -5.66 6.96
CA VAL A 48 -1.81 -5.30 5.52
C VAL A 48 -2.88 -4.24 5.26
N ARG A 49 -4.08 -4.38 5.81
CA ARG A 49 -5.16 -3.41 5.68
C ARG A 49 -4.78 -2.06 6.26
N CYS A 50 -4.22 -2.03 7.48
CA CYS A 50 -3.77 -0.79 8.11
C CYS A 50 -2.68 -0.10 7.26
N ASN A 51 -1.74 -0.88 6.72
CA ASN A 51 -0.69 -0.34 5.86
C ASN A 51 -1.26 0.29 4.58
N LEU A 52 -2.19 -0.40 3.90
CA LEU A 52 -2.84 0.12 2.69
C LEU A 52 -3.69 1.36 2.96
N GLN A 53 -4.40 1.39 4.09
CA GLN A 53 -5.15 2.58 4.51
C GLN A 53 -4.24 3.77 4.79
N SER A 54 -3.13 3.55 5.50
CA SER A 54 -2.14 4.60 5.77
C SER A 54 -1.48 5.08 4.47
N LEU A 55 -1.13 4.17 3.57
CA LEU A 55 -0.58 4.49 2.26
C LEU A 55 -1.53 5.37 1.45
N ALA A 56 -2.83 5.04 1.42
CA ALA A 56 -3.83 5.86 0.74
C ALA A 56 -3.88 7.27 1.34
N GLN A 57 -3.96 7.40 2.67
CA GLN A 57 -4.00 8.69 3.35
C GLN A 57 -2.78 9.56 3.06
N VAL A 58 -1.58 8.98 3.15
CA VAL A 58 -0.32 9.70 2.88
C VAL A 58 -0.22 10.11 1.42
N SER A 59 -0.60 9.21 0.49
CA SER A 59 -0.53 9.49 -0.95
C SER A 59 -1.50 10.58 -1.37
N GLU A 60 -2.73 10.55 -0.85
CA GLU A 60 -3.72 11.60 -1.08
C GLU A 60 -3.30 12.94 -0.46
N HIS A 61 -2.67 12.91 0.72
CA HIS A 61 -2.13 14.11 1.35
C HIS A 61 -1.02 14.72 0.50
N LEU A 62 -0.08 13.89 0.04
CA LEU A 62 1.00 14.34 -0.85
C LEU A 62 0.46 14.93 -2.16
N GLN A 63 -0.58 14.31 -2.75
CA GLN A 63 -1.22 14.83 -3.95
C GLN A 63 -1.86 16.22 -3.70
N ARG A 64 -2.63 16.36 -2.62
CA ARG A 64 -3.24 17.65 -2.23
C ARG A 64 -2.18 18.71 -1.93
N ASP A 65 -1.07 18.34 -1.31
CA ASP A 65 0.01 19.27 -1.02
C ASP A 65 0.73 19.74 -2.28
N ARG A 66 0.94 18.85 -3.26
CA ARG A 66 1.47 19.19 -4.59
C ARG A 66 0.55 20.15 -5.34
N GLU A 67 -0.77 19.95 -5.25
CA GLU A 67 -1.75 20.85 -5.84
C GLU A 67 -1.72 22.25 -5.18
N ARG A 68 -1.44 22.31 -3.87
CA ARG A 68 -1.37 23.57 -3.10
C ARG A 68 -0.07 24.35 -3.30
N HIS A 69 1.07 23.67 -3.41
CA HIS A 69 2.39 24.31 -3.41
C HIS A 69 3.13 24.27 -4.76
N GLY A 70 2.47 23.75 -5.80
CA GLY A 70 3.09 23.53 -7.11
C GLY A 70 4.04 22.33 -7.11
N PRO A 71 4.53 21.90 -8.30
CA PRO A 71 5.43 20.76 -8.39
C PRO A 71 6.74 21.05 -7.64
N LEU A 72 7.20 20.08 -6.83
CA LEU A 72 8.53 20.12 -6.21
C LEU A 72 9.58 20.43 -7.29
N PRO A 73 10.54 21.33 -7.04
CA PRO A 73 11.63 21.57 -7.98
C PRO A 73 12.29 20.22 -8.29
N ALA A 74 12.48 19.95 -9.58
CA ALA A 74 13.05 18.69 -10.04
C ALA A 74 14.37 18.44 -9.30
N LEU A 75 14.45 17.31 -8.58
CA LEU A 75 15.71 16.89 -7.98
C LEU A 75 16.73 16.73 -9.12
N PRO A 76 17.96 17.25 -8.96
CA PRO A 76 18.98 17.13 -9.97
C PRO A 76 19.20 15.64 -10.27
N ARG A 77 19.03 15.26 -11.54
CA ARG A 77 19.34 13.92 -12.02
C ARG A 77 20.84 13.68 -11.75
N ARG A 78 21.15 12.66 -10.96
CA ARG A 78 22.51 12.15 -10.80
C ARG A 78 23.00 11.58 -12.12
#